data_AF-A0A0P7DA78-F1
#
_entry.id   AF-A0A0P7DA78-F1
#
_cell.length_a   1.000
_cell.length_b   1.000
_cell.length_c   1.000
_cell.angle_alpha   90.00
_cell.angle_beta   90.00
_cell.angle_gamma   90.00
#
_symmetry.space_group_name_H-M   'P 1'
#
loop_
_entity.id
_entity.type
_entity.pdbx_description
1 polymer ?
#
loop_
_entity_poly.entity_id
_entity_poly.type
_entity_poly.pdbx_seq_one_letter_code
_entity_poly.pdbx_strand_id
1 'polypeptide(L)'
;MKNLLFKLMMFFYTLALKHIRKCMLSYQKAILLKAYISALSLFPDKKLADNRKIALVANFKLCKLTFEDPAPDFDNEVNELYDVLKNDTWIQSTISDYFLIEAYFYSFSSKKDIERLEAIEAIEKAKEWKNDASSLNNETFKTKVSSIKKELKLLKNDIKVLTKKKLEGEKLKSFPPIKITSANITFLFSLFSSLFILSGFVYNYYLFNHFNISVSNFFNISDYLASSVDVISASLIATFIAIISFLYGLNRGVEQHFYDEEFETKSTTKKDILPAIIVILLTSKLVLHSYFTGEVHSVAFSILIFFISINTIPSLPIWKYIENKITIFIVIYSLITFALHMNYSIDKKIKKIESDNLNSEYELIYDSKFKGNRNSKFVLANSTYVFLWDPQIKKITIIPKSEIKMFKPR
;
A
#
# COMPACT_ATOMS: atom_id res chain seq x y z
N MET A 1 -41.94 -34.86 22.18
CA MET A 1 -42.27 -33.44 21.93
C MET A 1 -41.92 -32.48 23.07
N LYS A 2 -42.34 -32.71 24.34
CA LYS A 2 -42.11 -31.76 25.46
C LYS A 2 -40.63 -31.38 25.68
N ASN A 3 -39.70 -32.33 25.56
CA ASN A 3 -38.25 -32.09 25.74
C ASN A 3 -37.65 -31.18 24.63
N LEU A 4 -38.14 -31.29 23.38
CA LEU A 4 -37.66 -30.46 22.27
C LEU A 4 -38.10 -29.00 22.43
N LEU A 5 -39.36 -28.78 22.84
CA LEU A 5 -39.91 -27.44 23.04
C LEU A 5 -39.20 -26.70 24.18
N PHE A 6 -38.90 -27.41 25.28
CA PHE A 6 -38.11 -26.87 26.39
C PHE A 6 -36.68 -26.48 25.95
N LYS A 7 -35.99 -27.34 25.18
CA LYS A 7 -34.66 -27.04 24.64
C LYS A 7 -34.65 -25.81 23.73
N LEU A 8 -35.65 -25.69 22.83
CA LEU A 8 -35.80 -24.52 21.96
C LEU A 8 -36.04 -23.25 22.78
N MET A 9 -36.91 -23.30 23.79
CA MET A 9 -37.18 -22.16 24.67
C MET A 9 -35.91 -21.70 25.41
N MET A 10 -35.15 -22.63 25.99
CA MET A 10 -33.88 -22.32 26.64
C MET A 10 -32.85 -21.74 25.67
N PHE A 11 -32.80 -22.24 24.44
CA PHE A 11 -31.93 -21.70 23.39
C PHE A 11 -32.26 -20.24 23.07
N PHE A 12 -33.53 -19.92 22.77
CA PHE A 12 -33.96 -18.54 22.50
C PHE A 12 -33.74 -17.61 23.70
N TYR A 13 -33.98 -18.10 24.92
CA TYR A 13 -33.70 -17.37 26.15
C TYR A 13 -32.20 -17.03 26.30
N THR A 14 -31.31 -18.01 26.08
CA THR A 14 -29.85 -17.75 26.11
C THR A 14 -29.39 -16.79 25.01
N LEU A 15 -30.01 -16.84 23.83
CA LEU A 15 -29.75 -15.88 22.75
C LEU A 15 -30.18 -14.46 23.13
N ALA A 16 -31.34 -14.31 23.77
CA ALA A 16 -31.82 -13.01 24.26
C ALA A 16 -30.87 -12.42 25.31
N LEU A 17 -30.45 -13.21 26.31
CA LEU A 17 -29.48 -12.76 27.33
C LEU A 17 -28.13 -12.36 26.70
N LYS A 18 -27.62 -13.16 25.74
CA LYS A 18 -26.40 -12.81 24.98
C LYS A 18 -26.57 -11.51 24.20
N HIS A 19 -27.75 -11.28 23.63
CA HIS A 19 -28.06 -10.05 22.90
C HIS A 19 -28.07 -8.83 23.83
N ILE A 20 -28.73 -8.92 24.98
CA ILE A 20 -28.78 -7.85 25.99
C ILE A 20 -27.37 -7.53 26.49
N ARG A 21 -26.57 -8.54 26.83
CA ARG A 21 -25.18 -8.36 27.26
C ARG A 21 -24.32 -7.70 26.17
N LYS A 22 -24.51 -8.05 24.90
CA LYS A 22 -23.85 -7.38 23.77
C LYS A 22 -24.25 -5.90 23.67
N CYS A 23 -25.49 -5.56 24.02
CA CYS A 23 -25.96 -4.18 24.06
C CYS A 23 -25.30 -3.41 25.21
N MET A 24 -25.19 -3.99 26.42
CA MET A 24 -24.44 -3.39 27.54
C MET A 24 -22.99 -3.06 27.14
N LEU A 25 -22.30 -4.01 26.49
CA LEU A 25 -20.94 -3.79 25.96
C LEU A 25 -20.89 -2.70 24.89
N SER A 26 -21.97 -2.49 24.13
CA SER A 26 -22.05 -1.42 23.13
C SER A 26 -22.10 -0.05 23.79
N TYR A 27 -22.82 0.08 24.91
CA TYR A 27 -22.84 1.31 25.71
C TYR A 27 -21.50 1.60 26.36
N GLN A 28 -20.88 0.62 27.03
CA GLN A 28 -19.52 0.78 27.59
C GLN A 28 -18.51 1.19 26.53
N LYS A 29 -18.60 0.56 25.34
CA LYS A 29 -17.75 0.94 24.20
C LYS A 29 -18.01 2.37 23.73
N ALA A 30 -19.26 2.83 23.72
CA ALA A 30 -19.58 4.20 23.32
C ALA A 30 -19.00 5.22 24.29
N ILE A 31 -19.14 4.97 25.60
CA ILE A 31 -18.55 5.82 26.66
C ILE A 31 -17.03 5.87 26.50
N LEU A 32 -16.37 4.72 26.32
CA LEU A 32 -14.93 4.65 26.09
C LEU A 32 -14.48 5.42 24.84
N LEU A 33 -15.20 5.28 23.72
CA LEU A 33 -14.85 5.99 22.48
C LEU A 33 -15.04 7.50 22.65
N LYS A 34 -16.09 7.95 23.34
CA LYS A 34 -16.29 9.37 23.65
C LYS A 34 -15.21 9.89 24.60
N ALA A 35 -14.87 9.13 25.64
CA ALA A 35 -13.77 9.43 26.55
C ALA A 35 -12.45 9.58 25.78
N TYR A 36 -12.20 8.70 24.80
CA TYR A 36 -11.02 8.79 23.96
C TYR A 36 -11.02 10.03 23.07
N ILE A 37 -12.14 10.40 22.46
CA ILE A 37 -12.27 11.66 21.70
C ILE A 37 -11.97 12.88 22.57
N SER A 38 -12.51 12.89 23.80
CA SER A 38 -12.24 13.98 24.75
C SER A 38 -10.77 14.01 25.17
N ALA A 39 -10.14 12.86 25.42
CA ALA A 39 -8.71 12.76 25.72
C ALA A 39 -7.84 13.30 24.59
N LEU A 40 -8.17 12.97 23.33
CA LEU A 40 -7.46 13.50 22.15
C LEU A 40 -7.54 15.02 22.04
N SER A 41 -8.60 15.62 22.58
CA SER A 41 -8.84 17.06 22.53
C SER A 41 -8.17 17.79 23.69
N LEU A 42 -8.17 17.20 24.89
CA LEU A 42 -7.56 17.75 26.11
C LEU A 42 -6.04 17.60 26.11
N PHE A 43 -5.53 16.48 25.60
CA PHE A 43 -4.10 16.16 25.63
C PHE A 43 -3.56 15.95 24.21
N PRO A 44 -3.54 17.02 23.37
CA PRO A 44 -3.13 16.91 21.97
C PRO A 44 -1.67 16.49 21.82
N ASP A 45 -0.82 16.77 22.80
CA ASP A 45 0.62 16.50 22.76
C ASP A 45 0.99 15.08 23.20
N LYS A 46 0.10 14.36 23.89
CA LYS A 46 0.33 12.96 24.31
C LYS A 46 0.14 12.01 23.15
N LYS A 47 0.87 10.90 23.08
CA LYS A 47 0.68 9.89 22.03
C LYS A 47 -0.74 9.32 22.00
N LEU A 48 -1.19 8.86 20.84
CA LEU A 48 -2.50 8.18 20.70
C LEU A 48 -2.65 7.00 21.68
N ALA A 49 -1.59 6.23 21.93
CA ALA A 49 -1.56 5.13 22.89
C ALA A 49 -1.89 5.60 24.31
N ASP A 50 -1.27 6.70 24.75
CA ASP A 50 -1.43 7.22 26.10
C ASP A 50 -2.82 7.81 26.29
N ASN A 51 -3.32 8.58 25.32
CA ASN A 51 -4.69 9.07 25.33
C ASN A 51 -5.71 7.92 25.41
N ARG A 52 -5.41 6.78 24.79
CA ARG A 52 -6.25 5.58 24.90
C ARG A 52 -6.18 4.95 26.30
N LYS A 53 -5.00 4.90 26.92
CA LYS A 53 -4.83 4.43 28.32
C LYS A 53 -5.58 5.35 29.29
N ILE A 54 -5.38 6.66 29.19
CA ILE A 54 -6.06 7.69 30.00
C ILE A 54 -7.59 7.55 29.88
N ALA A 55 -8.11 7.47 28.65
CA ALA A 55 -9.54 7.29 28.42
C ALA A 55 -10.09 5.98 28.99
N LEU A 56 -9.31 4.91 28.96
CA LEU A 56 -9.69 3.61 29.52
C LEU A 56 -9.81 3.68 31.05
N VAL A 57 -8.81 4.25 31.72
CA VAL A 57 -8.81 4.41 33.19
C VAL A 57 -9.94 5.34 33.64
N ALA A 58 -10.11 6.49 32.97
CA ALA A 58 -11.21 7.41 33.27
C ALA A 58 -12.58 6.76 33.07
N ASN A 59 -12.76 5.94 32.02
CA ASN A 59 -13.99 5.18 31.80
C ASN A 59 -14.25 4.15 32.90
N PHE A 60 -13.22 3.44 33.39
CA PHE A 60 -13.38 2.52 34.53
C PHE A 60 -13.78 3.27 35.80
N LYS A 61 -13.17 4.43 36.07
CA LYS A 61 -13.50 5.30 37.20
C LYS A 61 -14.94 5.82 37.12
N LEU A 62 -15.41 6.23 35.94
CA LEU A 62 -16.81 6.66 35.71
C LEU A 62 -17.80 5.52 35.96
N CYS A 63 -17.51 4.32 35.47
CA CYS A 63 -18.41 3.17 35.62
C CYS A 63 -18.27 2.45 36.97
N LYS A 64 -17.44 2.95 37.91
CA LYS A 64 -17.15 2.33 39.21
C LYS A 64 -16.70 0.85 39.08
N LEU A 65 -15.95 0.53 38.02
CA LEU A 65 -15.45 -0.81 37.76
C LEU A 65 -14.08 -0.98 38.41
N THR A 66 -13.82 -2.14 39.01
CA THR A 66 -12.50 -2.48 39.55
C THR A 66 -11.50 -2.64 38.41
N PHE A 67 -10.40 -1.90 38.49
CA PHE A 67 -9.29 -1.98 37.56
C PHE A 67 -8.04 -2.34 38.37
N GLU A 68 -7.41 -3.47 38.05
CA GLU A 68 -6.07 -3.79 38.55
C GLU A 68 -5.09 -2.87 37.81
N ASP A 69 -4.65 -1.85 38.53
CA ASP A 69 -3.98 -0.65 38.03
C ASP A 69 -2.69 -0.95 37.23
N PRO A 70 -2.63 -0.61 35.94
CA PRO A 70 -1.43 -0.70 35.13
C PRO A 70 -0.78 0.66 34.83
N ALA A 71 -1.26 1.81 35.35
CA ALA A 71 -0.75 3.11 34.88
C ALA A 71 -0.77 4.25 35.93
N PRO A 72 0.08 4.19 36.98
CA PRO A 72 0.25 5.28 37.95
C PRO A 72 0.76 6.60 37.35
N ASP A 73 1.26 6.58 36.11
CA ASP A 73 1.94 7.74 35.49
C ASP A 73 1.00 8.81 34.92
N PHE A 74 -0.33 8.62 34.96
CA PHE A 74 -1.31 9.54 34.34
C PHE A 74 -2.41 10.06 35.28
N ASP A 75 -2.21 10.00 36.60
CA ASP A 75 -3.26 10.32 37.58
C ASP A 75 -3.88 11.72 37.37
N ASN A 76 -3.07 12.73 37.06
CA ASN A 76 -3.56 14.09 36.84
C ASN A 76 -4.46 14.17 35.59
N GLU A 77 -3.99 13.64 34.46
CA GLU A 77 -4.74 13.63 33.19
C GLU A 77 -6.02 12.77 33.29
N VAL A 78 -5.98 11.67 34.02
CA VAL A 78 -7.15 10.82 34.29
C VAL A 78 -8.18 11.58 35.11
N ASN A 79 -7.76 12.31 36.14
CA ASN A 79 -8.67 13.10 36.98
C ASN A 79 -9.29 14.26 36.19
N GLU A 80 -8.48 14.98 35.40
CA GLU A 80 -8.97 16.07 34.55
C GLU A 80 -9.98 15.56 33.51
N LEU A 81 -9.68 14.46 32.81
CA LEU A 81 -10.61 13.85 31.87
C LEU A 81 -11.89 13.35 32.57
N TYR A 82 -11.74 12.75 33.75
CA TYR A 82 -12.87 12.29 34.55
C TYR A 82 -13.82 13.44 34.90
N ASP A 83 -13.30 14.59 35.33
CA ASP A 83 -14.12 15.75 35.68
C ASP A 83 -14.85 16.34 34.47
N VAL A 84 -14.20 16.37 33.31
CA VAL A 84 -14.85 16.78 32.05
C VAL A 84 -15.97 15.82 31.67
N LEU A 85 -15.72 14.51 31.70
CA LEU A 85 -16.69 13.50 31.31
C LEU A 85 -17.84 13.37 32.30
N LYS A 86 -17.58 13.53 33.60
CA LYS A 86 -18.62 13.50 34.65
C LYS A 86 -19.65 14.60 34.45
N ASN A 87 -19.26 15.74 33.88
CA ASN A 87 -20.14 16.87 33.60
C ASN A 87 -20.74 16.84 32.17
N ASP A 88 -20.36 15.89 31.32
CA ASP A 88 -20.91 15.73 29.97
C ASP A 88 -22.30 15.07 30.02
N THR A 89 -23.33 15.81 29.62
CA THR A 89 -24.74 15.35 29.66
C THR A 89 -25.00 14.11 28.80
N TRP A 90 -24.27 13.94 27.69
CA TRP A 90 -24.35 12.76 26.84
C TRP A 90 -23.74 11.55 27.55
N ILE A 91 -22.61 11.72 28.24
CA ILE A 91 -21.97 10.66 29.03
C ILE A 91 -22.89 10.25 30.18
N GLN A 92 -23.42 11.20 30.94
CA GLN A 92 -24.36 10.93 32.05
C GLN A 92 -25.57 10.13 31.56
N SER A 93 -26.18 10.54 30.46
CA SER A 93 -27.32 9.81 29.87
C SER A 93 -26.92 8.42 29.37
N THR A 94 -25.73 8.26 28.80
CA THR A 94 -25.25 6.97 28.27
C THR A 94 -24.89 5.99 29.39
N ILE A 95 -24.33 6.47 30.51
CA ILE A 95 -24.09 5.66 31.71
C ILE A 95 -25.42 5.26 32.37
N SER A 96 -26.36 6.18 32.48
CA SER A 96 -27.72 5.86 32.97
C SER A 96 -28.36 4.76 32.10
N ASP A 97 -28.29 4.88 30.78
CA ASP A 97 -28.80 3.88 29.85
C ASP A 97 -28.11 2.52 29.96
N TYR A 98 -26.79 2.51 30.22
CA TYR A 98 -26.05 1.28 30.49
C TYR A 98 -26.65 0.54 31.70
N PHE A 99 -26.84 1.24 32.82
CA PHE A 99 -27.41 0.66 34.04
C PHE A 99 -28.88 0.28 33.87
N LEU A 100 -29.66 1.01 33.06
CA LEU A 100 -31.03 0.63 32.72
C LEU A 100 -31.09 -0.67 31.89
N ILE A 101 -30.11 -0.90 31.00
CA ILE A 101 -30.01 -2.15 30.25
C ILE A 101 -29.54 -3.29 31.16
N GLU A 102 -28.68 -3.01 32.15
CA GLU A 102 -28.30 -3.95 33.20
C GLU A 102 -29.50 -4.36 34.06
N ALA A 103 -30.31 -3.40 34.51
CA ALA A 103 -31.57 -3.70 35.19
C ALA A 103 -32.53 -4.52 34.33
N TYR A 104 -32.60 -4.20 33.02
CA TYR A 104 -33.38 -4.97 32.06
C TYR A 104 -32.85 -6.40 31.90
N PHE A 105 -31.52 -6.60 31.92
CA PHE A 105 -30.90 -7.92 31.90
C PHE A 105 -31.31 -8.77 33.11
N TYR A 106 -31.21 -8.22 34.32
CA TYR A 106 -31.55 -8.94 35.56
C TYR A 106 -33.05 -9.22 35.68
N SER A 107 -33.91 -8.26 35.33
CA SER A 107 -35.36 -8.46 35.31
C SER A 107 -35.79 -9.52 34.28
N PHE A 108 -35.13 -9.59 33.12
CA PHE A 108 -35.34 -10.64 32.12
C PHE A 108 -34.81 -12.01 32.61
N SER A 109 -33.80 -12.01 33.49
CA SER A 109 -33.26 -13.22 34.11
C SER A 109 -34.14 -13.75 35.25
N SER A 110 -34.86 -12.85 35.93
CA SER A 110 -35.45 -13.04 37.27
C SER A 110 -36.29 -14.32 37.45
N LYS A 111 -35.62 -15.38 37.87
CA LYS A 111 -36.25 -16.57 38.49
C LYS A 111 -35.96 -16.64 39.98
N LYS A 112 -35.05 -15.79 40.49
CA LYS A 112 -34.57 -15.79 41.88
C LYS A 112 -34.67 -14.38 42.48
N ASP A 113 -34.83 -14.31 43.81
CA ASP A 113 -34.91 -13.04 44.54
C ASP A 113 -33.62 -12.19 44.42
N ILE A 114 -32.46 -12.85 44.29
CA ILE A 114 -31.16 -12.18 44.10
C ILE A 114 -31.16 -11.32 42.83
N GLU A 115 -31.66 -11.83 41.71
CA GLU A 115 -31.69 -11.10 40.43
C GLU A 115 -32.66 -9.90 40.48
N ARG A 116 -33.70 -9.97 41.32
CA ARG A 116 -34.60 -8.82 41.54
C ARG A 116 -33.91 -7.71 42.32
N LEU A 117 -33.12 -8.06 43.34
CA LEU A 117 -32.32 -7.10 44.09
C LEU A 117 -31.28 -6.41 43.19
N GLU A 118 -30.58 -7.18 42.35
CA GLU A 118 -29.62 -6.63 41.38
C GLU A 118 -30.28 -5.68 40.36
N ALA A 119 -31.51 -6.00 39.91
CA ALA A 119 -32.27 -5.12 39.03
C ALA A 119 -32.62 -3.78 39.71
N ILE A 120 -33.01 -3.80 40.99
CA ILE A 120 -33.31 -2.60 41.77
C ILE A 120 -32.04 -1.76 41.97
N GLU A 121 -30.95 -2.39 42.38
CA GLU A 121 -29.65 -1.74 42.58
C GLU A 121 -29.15 -1.07 41.28
N ALA A 122 -29.32 -1.72 40.12
CA ALA A 122 -28.97 -1.15 38.83
C ALA A 122 -29.83 0.08 38.47
N ILE A 123 -31.13 0.09 38.82
CA ILE A 123 -31.98 1.28 38.63
C ILE A 123 -31.55 2.42 39.55
N GLU A 124 -31.21 2.14 40.80
CA GLU A 124 -30.69 3.15 41.74
C GLU A 124 -29.40 3.77 41.19
N LYS A 125 -28.46 2.94 40.69
CA LYS A 125 -27.27 3.42 39.99
C LYS A 125 -27.62 4.28 38.77
N ALA A 126 -28.61 3.90 37.97
CA ALA A 126 -29.05 4.71 36.83
C ALA A 126 -29.58 6.10 37.27
N LYS A 127 -30.25 6.15 38.43
CA LYS A 127 -30.80 7.39 39.02
C LYS A 127 -29.73 8.32 39.57
N GLU A 128 -28.59 7.80 40.02
CA GLU A 128 -27.41 8.63 40.39
C GLU A 128 -26.96 9.53 39.22
N TRP A 129 -27.15 9.08 37.98
CA TRP A 129 -26.78 9.81 36.77
C TRP A 129 -27.94 10.58 36.14
N LYS A 130 -29.18 10.08 36.30
CA LYS A 130 -30.37 10.70 35.71
C LYS A 130 -31.60 10.45 36.58
N ASN A 131 -32.08 11.49 37.27
CA ASN A 131 -33.14 11.36 38.28
C ASN A 131 -34.46 10.74 37.77
N ASP A 132 -34.80 10.93 36.50
CA ASP A 132 -36.02 10.41 35.86
C ASP A 132 -35.86 9.00 35.29
N ALA A 133 -34.73 8.32 35.55
CA ALA A 133 -34.46 6.96 35.09
C ALA A 133 -35.50 5.96 35.64
N SER A 134 -36.11 5.21 34.72
CA SER A 134 -37.14 4.20 35.01
C SER A 134 -36.89 2.91 34.21
N SER A 135 -37.44 1.80 34.70
CA SER A 135 -37.25 0.47 34.12
C SER A 135 -37.63 0.42 32.64
N LEU A 136 -36.82 -0.28 31.84
CA LEU A 136 -37.07 -0.43 30.42
C LEU A 136 -38.16 -1.48 30.15
N ASN A 137 -39.01 -1.19 29.18
CA ASN A 137 -39.85 -2.17 28.51
C ASN A 137 -39.20 -2.60 27.16
N ASN A 138 -39.81 -3.56 26.47
CA ASN A 138 -39.28 -4.09 25.22
C ASN A 138 -39.09 -3.02 24.12
N GLU A 139 -40.00 -2.03 24.04
CA GLU A 139 -39.98 -0.99 23.00
C GLU A 139 -38.89 0.06 23.26
N THR A 140 -38.80 0.52 24.50
CA THR A 140 -37.76 1.46 24.97
C THR A 140 -36.37 0.80 24.87
N PHE A 141 -36.24 -0.48 25.23
CA PHE A 141 -35.01 -1.25 25.00
C PHE A 141 -34.60 -1.27 23.52
N LYS A 142 -35.52 -1.63 22.61
CA LYS A 142 -35.23 -1.64 21.16
C LYS A 142 -34.81 -0.27 20.64
N THR A 143 -35.46 0.79 21.12
CA THR A 143 -35.15 2.18 20.74
C THR A 143 -33.74 2.57 21.17
N LYS A 144 -33.38 2.28 22.43
CA LYS A 144 -32.04 2.50 23.00
C LYS A 144 -30.95 1.73 22.24
N VAL A 145 -31.19 0.45 21.95
CA VAL A 145 -30.27 -0.39 21.16
C VAL A 145 -30.06 0.15 19.73
N SER A 146 -31.10 0.68 19.09
CA SER A 146 -30.97 1.29 17.76
C SER A 146 -30.16 2.58 17.82
N SER A 147 -30.44 3.43 18.82
CA SER A 147 -29.75 4.70 19.04
C SER A 147 -28.24 4.50 19.25
N ILE A 148 -27.85 3.64 20.20
CA ILE A 148 -26.43 3.43 20.52
C ILE A 148 -25.62 2.87 19.35
N LYS A 149 -26.24 2.07 18.47
CA LYS A 149 -25.58 1.57 17.26
C LYS A 149 -25.26 2.69 16.27
N LYS A 150 -26.15 3.66 16.12
CA LYS A 150 -25.92 4.84 15.28
C LYS A 150 -24.81 5.69 15.88
N GLU A 151 -24.87 5.96 17.18
CA GLU A 151 -23.84 6.72 17.90
C GLU A 151 -22.46 6.07 17.81
N LEU A 152 -22.36 4.76 18.01
CA LEU A 152 -21.10 4.04 17.86
C LEU A 152 -20.50 4.16 16.46
N LYS A 153 -21.32 4.31 15.41
CA LYS A 153 -20.82 4.52 14.05
C LYS A 153 -20.25 5.93 13.90
N LEU A 154 -20.91 6.93 14.46
CA LEU A 154 -20.46 8.32 14.47
C LEU A 154 -19.14 8.46 15.24
N LEU A 155 -19.09 7.98 16.49
CA LEU A 155 -17.88 8.03 17.33
C LEU A 155 -16.66 7.36 16.69
N LYS A 156 -16.87 6.22 16.00
CA LYS A 156 -15.78 5.56 15.25
C LYS A 156 -15.26 6.40 14.09
N ASN A 157 -16.15 7.08 13.38
CA ASN A 157 -15.78 7.97 12.28
C ASN A 157 -15.01 9.18 12.83
N ASP A 158 -15.47 9.77 13.93
CA ASP A 158 -14.80 10.92 14.56
C ASP A 158 -13.39 10.54 15.02
N ILE A 159 -13.22 9.39 15.67
CA ILE A 159 -11.90 8.88 16.06
C ILE A 159 -11.01 8.68 14.83
N LYS A 160 -11.54 8.13 13.73
CA LYS A 160 -10.78 7.95 12.49
C LYS A 160 -10.30 9.29 11.93
N VAL A 161 -11.17 10.30 11.91
CA VAL A 161 -10.85 11.65 11.43
C VAL A 161 -9.81 12.31 12.32
N LEU A 162 -10.00 12.28 13.65
CA LEU A 162 -9.06 12.88 14.61
C LEU A 162 -7.70 12.20 14.60
N THR A 163 -7.69 10.85 14.56
CA THR A 163 -6.47 10.06 14.44
C THR A 163 -5.71 10.42 13.17
N LYS A 164 -6.40 10.47 12.02
CA LYS A 164 -5.79 10.84 10.74
C LYS A 164 -5.22 12.25 10.79
N LYS A 165 -5.98 13.23 11.31
CA LYS A 165 -5.53 14.62 11.46
C LYS A 165 -4.28 14.72 12.32
N LYS A 166 -4.22 13.97 13.43
CA LYS A 166 -3.05 13.94 14.31
C LYS A 166 -1.83 13.34 13.61
N LEU A 167 -1.99 12.17 12.97
CA LEU A 167 -0.92 11.52 12.22
C LEU A 167 -0.38 12.41 11.10
N GLU A 168 -1.25 13.12 10.38
CA GLU A 168 -0.85 14.11 9.37
C GLU A 168 -0.06 15.27 9.98
N GLY A 169 -0.48 15.75 11.17
CA GLY A 169 0.24 16.78 11.93
C GLY A 169 1.66 16.34 12.31
N GLU A 170 1.80 15.15 12.91
CA GLU A 170 3.11 14.59 13.28
C GLU A 170 4.00 14.31 12.07
N LYS A 171 3.40 13.81 10.98
CA LYS A 171 4.09 13.65 9.70
C LYS A 171 4.63 14.96 9.18
N LEU A 172 3.87 16.05 9.23
CA LEU A 172 4.31 17.36 8.75
C LEU A 172 5.41 17.98 9.63
N LYS A 173 5.41 17.71 10.94
CA LYS A 173 6.48 18.13 11.85
C LYS A 173 7.82 17.45 11.53
N SER A 174 7.78 16.15 11.22
CA SER A 174 8.98 15.33 10.98
C SER A 174 9.45 15.36 9.52
N PHE A 175 8.51 15.42 8.58
CA PHE A 175 8.74 15.46 7.14
C PHE A 175 8.11 16.72 6.57
N PRO A 176 8.82 17.87 6.60
CA PRO A 176 8.31 19.08 5.99
C PRO A 176 8.03 18.85 4.50
N PRO A 177 7.02 19.52 3.93
CA PRO A 177 6.65 19.33 2.54
C PRO A 177 7.84 19.60 1.61
N ILE A 178 8.09 18.65 0.70
CA ILE A 178 9.15 18.77 -0.30
C ILE A 178 8.76 19.91 -1.25
N LYS A 179 9.53 21.00 -1.22
CA LYS A 179 9.37 22.10 -2.17
C LYS A 179 10.00 21.68 -3.49
N ILE A 180 9.16 21.47 -4.50
CA ILE A 180 9.62 21.25 -5.88
C ILE A 180 10.07 22.61 -6.41
N THR A 181 11.38 22.78 -6.57
CA THR A 181 11.97 23.98 -7.15
C THR A 181 12.15 23.82 -8.66
N SER A 182 12.33 24.94 -9.37
CA SER A 182 12.72 24.92 -10.79
C SER A 182 13.98 24.08 -11.03
N ALA A 183 14.94 24.11 -10.09
CA ALA A 183 16.15 23.30 -10.18
C ALA A 183 15.86 21.79 -10.20
N ASN A 184 14.87 21.31 -9.43
CA ASN A 184 14.47 19.90 -9.46
C ASN A 184 13.84 19.51 -10.80
N ILE A 185 13.04 20.41 -11.39
CA ILE A 185 12.42 20.20 -12.71
C ILE A 185 13.52 20.16 -13.78
N THR A 186 14.44 21.13 -13.77
CA THR A 186 15.58 21.18 -14.70
C THR A 186 16.45 19.93 -14.57
N PHE A 187 16.70 19.47 -13.34
CA PHE A 187 17.43 18.23 -13.10
C PHE A 187 16.73 17.02 -13.71
N LEU A 188 15.41 16.88 -13.52
CA LEU A 188 14.64 15.78 -14.11
C LEU A 188 14.67 15.83 -15.64
N PHE A 189 14.46 17.01 -16.25
CA PHE A 189 14.57 17.17 -17.70
C PHE A 189 15.96 16.80 -18.20
N SER A 190 17.03 17.29 -17.55
CA SER A 190 18.41 16.96 -17.91
C SER A 190 18.70 15.47 -17.80
N LEU A 191 18.22 14.82 -16.72
CA LEU A 191 18.36 13.39 -16.51
C LEU A 191 17.64 12.60 -17.62
N PHE A 192 16.40 12.95 -17.93
CA PHE A 192 15.63 12.28 -18.99
C PHE A 192 16.23 12.51 -20.38
N SER A 193 16.70 13.71 -20.70
CA SER A 193 17.39 14.00 -21.96
C SER A 193 18.70 13.22 -22.09
N SER A 194 19.47 13.10 -21.01
CA SER A 194 20.71 12.35 -21.00
C SER A 194 20.46 10.84 -21.16
N LEU A 195 19.48 10.31 -20.42
CA LEU A 195 19.04 8.92 -20.58
C LEU A 195 18.50 8.66 -21.98
N PHE A 196 17.86 9.66 -22.58
CA PHE A 196 17.33 9.54 -23.92
C PHE A 196 18.45 9.28 -24.92
N ILE A 197 19.44 10.16 -24.98
CA ILE A 197 20.58 10.03 -25.91
C ILE A 197 21.36 8.74 -25.65
N LEU A 198 21.66 8.45 -24.37
CA LEU A 198 22.47 7.30 -23.99
C LEU A 198 21.80 6.00 -24.43
N SER A 199 20.47 5.93 -24.37
CA SER A 199 19.76 4.69 -24.62
C SER A 199 19.67 4.30 -26.09
N GLY A 200 19.51 5.24 -27.03
CA GLY A 200 19.58 4.91 -28.45
C GLY A 200 20.95 4.36 -28.84
N PHE A 201 22.02 4.92 -28.26
CA PHE A 201 23.36 4.38 -28.43
C PHE A 201 23.48 2.98 -27.81
N VAL A 202 23.17 2.83 -26.52
CA VAL A 202 23.29 1.57 -25.78
C VAL A 202 22.44 0.47 -26.42
N TYR A 203 21.22 0.76 -26.83
CA TYR A 203 20.33 -0.17 -27.50
C TYR A 203 20.96 -0.73 -28.78
N ASN A 204 21.36 0.16 -29.70
CA ASN A 204 21.95 -0.28 -30.96
C ASN A 204 23.29 -0.96 -30.72
N TYR A 205 24.13 -0.43 -29.83
CA TYR A 205 25.43 -1.01 -29.48
C TYR A 205 25.28 -2.48 -29.08
N TYR A 206 24.46 -2.79 -28.06
CA TYR A 206 24.31 -4.17 -27.62
C TYR A 206 23.55 -5.05 -28.63
N LEU A 207 22.51 -4.53 -29.28
CA LEU A 207 21.75 -5.27 -30.29
C LEU A 207 22.65 -5.73 -31.44
N PHE A 208 23.45 -4.82 -32.01
CA PHE A 208 24.30 -5.12 -33.17
C PHE A 208 25.60 -5.81 -32.81
N ASN A 209 26.15 -5.53 -31.63
CA ASN A 209 27.33 -6.24 -31.14
C ASN A 209 27.05 -7.74 -30.97
N HIS A 210 25.83 -8.14 -30.60
CA HIS A 210 25.40 -9.55 -30.61
C HIS A 210 25.59 -10.22 -31.98
N PHE A 211 25.40 -9.47 -33.06
CA PHE A 211 25.60 -9.93 -34.44
C PHE A 211 26.99 -9.59 -35.00
N ASN A 212 27.94 -9.18 -34.15
CA ASN A 212 29.30 -8.75 -34.52
C ASN A 212 29.35 -7.57 -35.50
N ILE A 213 28.39 -6.65 -35.42
CA ILE A 213 28.36 -5.42 -36.22
C ILE A 213 28.82 -4.23 -35.38
N SER A 214 29.87 -3.55 -35.84
CA SER A 214 30.33 -2.32 -35.20
C SER A 214 29.40 -1.15 -35.54
N VAL A 215 28.63 -0.69 -34.57
CA VAL A 215 27.64 0.38 -34.72
C VAL A 215 28.30 1.71 -35.14
N SER A 216 29.54 1.96 -34.73
CA SER A 216 30.30 3.17 -35.10
C SER A 216 30.47 3.35 -36.60
N ASN A 217 30.41 2.26 -37.37
CA ASN A 217 30.66 2.29 -38.80
C ASN A 217 29.40 2.60 -39.61
N PHE A 218 28.21 2.46 -39.00
CA PHE A 218 26.94 2.47 -39.74
C PHE A 218 25.90 3.44 -39.17
N PHE A 219 26.09 3.96 -37.95
CA PHE A 219 25.12 4.83 -37.30
C PHE A 219 25.72 6.21 -37.01
N ASN A 220 24.92 7.23 -37.29
CA ASN A 220 25.20 8.61 -36.91
C ASN A 220 24.35 9.03 -35.71
N ILE A 221 24.63 10.21 -35.15
CA ILE A 221 23.89 10.77 -34.00
C ILE A 221 22.39 10.83 -34.27
N SER A 222 21.99 11.20 -35.49
CA SER A 222 20.57 11.23 -35.89
C SER A 222 19.90 9.87 -35.80
N ASP A 223 20.62 8.79 -36.11
CA ASP A 223 20.10 7.43 -36.04
C ASP A 223 19.90 6.98 -34.59
N TYR A 224 20.82 7.37 -33.70
CA TYR A 224 20.66 7.13 -32.26
C TYR A 224 19.46 7.89 -31.70
N LEU A 225 19.24 9.13 -32.11
CA LEU A 225 18.07 9.92 -31.69
C LEU A 225 16.75 9.31 -32.21
N ALA A 226 16.72 8.79 -33.45
CA ALA A 226 15.54 8.13 -33.97
C ALA A 226 15.24 6.83 -33.20
N SER A 227 16.25 5.96 -33.04
CA SER A 227 16.12 4.71 -32.28
C SER A 227 15.77 4.92 -30.81
N SER A 228 16.19 6.05 -30.25
CA SER A 228 15.85 6.48 -28.90
C SER A 228 14.33 6.58 -28.76
N VAL A 229 13.62 7.29 -29.64
CA VAL A 229 12.16 7.51 -29.52
C VAL A 229 11.38 6.20 -29.34
N ASP A 230 11.69 5.18 -30.15
CA ASP A 230 10.93 3.93 -30.19
C ASP A 230 11.14 3.06 -28.93
N VAL A 231 12.36 3.03 -28.40
CA VAL A 231 12.72 2.18 -27.24
C VAL A 231 12.45 2.90 -25.91
N ILE A 232 12.60 4.22 -25.91
CA ILE A 232 12.51 5.03 -24.70
C ILE A 232 11.08 5.26 -24.28
N SER A 233 10.13 5.45 -25.20
CA SER A 233 8.75 5.76 -24.83
C SER A 233 8.19 4.73 -23.84
N ALA A 234 8.37 3.44 -24.14
CA ALA A 234 8.00 2.34 -23.24
C ALA A 234 8.84 2.33 -21.94
N SER A 235 10.16 2.56 -22.04
CA SER A 235 11.08 2.58 -20.89
C SER A 235 10.80 3.73 -19.92
N LEU A 236 10.44 4.91 -20.43
CA LEU A 236 10.04 6.08 -19.66
C LEU A 236 8.70 5.89 -18.99
N ILE A 237 7.71 5.34 -19.72
CA ILE A 237 6.41 5.02 -19.13
C ILE A 237 6.59 4.02 -17.98
N ALA A 238 7.38 2.96 -18.18
CA ALA A 238 7.68 2.00 -17.13
C ALA A 238 8.39 2.64 -15.93
N THR A 239 9.38 3.50 -16.19
CA THR A 239 10.10 4.24 -15.15
C THR A 239 9.16 5.17 -14.38
N PHE A 240 8.29 5.90 -15.06
CA PHE A 240 7.31 6.79 -14.45
C PHE A 240 6.31 6.02 -13.57
N ILE A 241 5.80 4.89 -14.04
CA ILE A 241 4.93 4.00 -13.25
C ILE A 241 5.67 3.46 -12.03
N ALA A 242 6.95 3.09 -12.17
CA ALA A 242 7.78 2.61 -11.07
C ALA A 242 8.00 3.71 -10.00
N ILE A 243 8.25 4.95 -10.41
CA ILE A 243 8.37 6.10 -9.50
C ILE A 243 7.05 6.32 -8.76
N ILE A 244 5.91 6.34 -9.45
CA ILE A 244 4.59 6.49 -8.80
C ILE A 244 4.35 5.37 -7.79
N SER A 245 4.65 4.13 -8.16
CA SER A 245 4.48 2.96 -7.29
C SER A 245 5.40 3.04 -6.06
N PHE A 246 6.64 3.48 -6.25
CA PHE A 246 7.60 3.72 -5.17
C PHE A 246 7.10 4.81 -4.22
N LEU A 247 6.65 5.96 -4.75
CA LEU A 247 6.12 7.06 -3.95
C LEU A 247 4.86 6.64 -3.16
N TYR A 248 3.98 5.86 -3.77
CA TYR A 248 2.81 5.29 -3.09
C TYR A 248 3.22 4.35 -1.95
N GLY A 249 4.18 3.46 -2.20
CA GLY A 249 4.73 2.56 -1.19
C GLY A 249 5.41 3.30 -0.05
N LEU A 250 6.21 4.32 -0.36
CA LEU A 250 6.87 5.18 0.62
C LEU A 250 5.83 5.93 1.48
N ASN A 251 4.79 6.50 0.86
CA ASN A 251 3.74 7.19 1.60
C ASN A 251 3.04 6.26 2.60
N ARG A 252 2.73 5.02 2.18
CA ARG A 252 2.12 4.02 3.06
C ARG A 252 3.07 3.58 4.17
N GLY A 253 4.36 3.39 3.86
CA GLY A 253 5.38 3.02 4.85
C GLY A 253 5.57 4.10 5.92
N VAL A 254 5.59 5.36 5.50
CA VAL A 254 5.65 6.52 6.41
C VAL A 254 4.38 6.57 7.28
N GLU A 255 3.19 6.43 6.69
CA GLU A 255 1.93 6.41 7.44
C GLU A 255 1.90 5.30 8.49
N GLN A 256 2.36 4.09 8.13
CA GLN A 256 2.45 2.97 9.07
C GLN A 256 3.47 3.24 10.18
N HIS A 257 4.61 3.83 9.88
CA HIS A 257 5.65 4.13 10.87
C HIS A 257 5.12 5.09 11.95
N PHE A 258 4.49 6.20 11.55
CA PHE A 258 3.87 7.13 12.50
C PHE A 258 2.71 6.49 13.26
N TYR A 259 1.91 5.65 12.60
CA TYR A 259 0.86 4.90 13.27
C TYR A 259 1.43 4.01 14.37
N ASP A 260 2.49 3.26 14.08
CA ASP A 260 3.13 2.35 15.03
C ASP A 260 3.77 3.11 16.20
N GLU A 261 4.40 4.24 15.92
CA GLU A 261 5.02 5.12 16.93
C GLU A 261 3.97 5.75 17.86
N GLU A 262 2.87 6.27 17.29
CA GLU A 262 1.79 6.90 18.04
C GLU A 262 0.98 5.91 18.88
N PHE A 263 0.78 4.68 18.39
CA PHE A 263 0.08 3.64 19.13
C PHE A 263 0.99 2.79 20.02
N GLU A 264 2.30 3.08 20.03
CA GLU A 264 3.34 2.29 20.71
C GLU A 264 3.26 0.79 20.39
N THR A 265 2.63 0.47 19.26
CA THR A 265 2.60 -0.88 18.77
C THR A 265 3.96 -1.09 18.13
N LYS A 266 4.77 -1.95 18.73
CA LYS A 266 5.73 -2.71 17.93
C LYS A 266 4.85 -3.42 16.93
N SER A 267 4.71 -2.89 15.71
CA SER A 267 4.23 -3.74 14.66
C SER A 267 5.22 -4.89 14.68
N THR A 268 4.72 -6.06 15.04
CA THR A 268 5.18 -7.24 14.33
C THR A 268 4.76 -6.95 12.90
N THR A 269 5.49 -6.07 12.21
CA THR A 269 5.84 -6.31 10.83
C THR A 269 6.33 -7.74 10.90
N LYS A 270 5.42 -8.70 10.67
CA LYS A 270 5.78 -10.04 10.26
C LYS A 270 6.84 -9.72 9.23
N LYS A 271 8.13 -9.98 9.53
CA LYS A 271 9.25 -9.69 8.61
C LYS A 271 8.70 -10.02 7.26
N ASP A 272 8.48 -9.02 6.39
CA ASP A 272 7.51 -9.18 5.32
C ASP A 272 8.01 -10.34 4.46
N ILE A 273 7.45 -11.54 4.69
CA ILE A 273 8.02 -12.79 4.16
C ILE A 273 7.72 -12.80 2.66
N LEU A 274 6.75 -12.00 2.24
CA LEU A 274 6.31 -11.83 0.87
C LEU A 274 7.47 -11.46 -0.08
N PRO A 275 8.28 -10.41 0.15
CA PRO A 275 9.51 -10.16 -0.62
C PRO A 275 10.41 -11.39 -0.73
N ALA A 276 10.67 -12.10 0.38
CA ALA A 276 11.53 -13.29 0.37
C ALA A 276 10.91 -14.44 -0.44
N ILE A 277 9.60 -14.68 -0.31
CA ILE A 277 8.84 -15.67 -1.08
C ILE A 277 8.88 -15.32 -2.57
N ILE A 278 8.68 -14.05 -2.94
CA ILE A 278 8.74 -13.60 -4.33
C ILE A 278 10.14 -13.85 -4.90
N VAL A 279 11.20 -13.50 -4.18
CA VAL A 279 12.58 -13.74 -4.59
C VAL A 279 12.85 -15.24 -4.78
N ILE A 280 12.41 -16.09 -3.85
CA ILE A 280 12.56 -17.56 -3.94
C ILE A 280 11.82 -18.08 -5.18
N LEU A 281 10.56 -17.70 -5.38
CA LEU A 281 9.75 -18.15 -6.53
C LEU A 281 10.35 -17.71 -7.87
N LEU A 282 10.84 -16.48 -7.97
CA LEU A 282 11.49 -15.97 -9.18
C LEU A 282 12.82 -16.68 -9.46
N THR A 283 13.62 -16.93 -8.42
CA THR A 283 14.88 -17.66 -8.53
C THR A 283 14.64 -19.10 -8.97
N SER A 284 13.67 -19.79 -8.36
CA SER A 284 13.27 -21.14 -8.76
C SER A 284 12.77 -21.18 -10.21
N LYS A 285 11.95 -20.20 -10.64
CA LYS A 285 11.51 -20.10 -12.04
C LYS A 285 12.68 -19.91 -12.99
N LEU A 286 13.66 -19.08 -12.64
CA LEU A 286 14.87 -18.87 -13.44
C LEU A 286 15.69 -20.14 -13.59
N VAL A 287 15.96 -20.83 -12.49
CA VAL A 287 16.73 -22.09 -12.48
C VAL A 287 16.01 -23.16 -13.30
N LEU A 288 14.71 -23.35 -13.07
CA LEU A 288 13.93 -24.34 -13.82
C LEU A 288 13.87 -24.00 -15.32
N HIS A 289 13.61 -22.75 -15.68
CA HIS A 289 13.59 -22.36 -17.09
C HIS A 289 14.95 -22.58 -17.74
N SER A 290 16.02 -22.09 -17.12
CA SER A 290 17.38 -22.28 -17.64
C SER A 290 17.79 -23.73 -17.75
N TYR A 291 17.33 -24.60 -16.86
CA TYR A 291 17.56 -26.04 -16.92
C TYR A 291 16.84 -26.69 -18.10
N PHE A 292 15.58 -26.33 -18.36
CA PHE A 292 14.78 -26.95 -19.43
C PHE A 292 15.03 -26.38 -20.82
N THR A 293 15.38 -25.10 -20.95
CA THR A 293 15.55 -24.43 -22.25
C THR A 293 17.01 -24.16 -22.60
N GLY A 294 17.92 -24.23 -21.64
CA GLY A 294 19.30 -23.77 -21.81
C GLY A 294 19.43 -22.24 -21.89
N GLU A 295 18.33 -21.50 -21.75
CA GLU A 295 18.30 -20.04 -21.84
C GLU A 295 17.96 -19.38 -20.50
N VAL A 296 18.55 -18.21 -20.24
CA VAL A 296 18.15 -17.40 -19.09
C VAL A 296 16.88 -16.62 -19.44
N HIS A 297 15.83 -16.76 -18.62
CA HIS A 297 14.60 -15.99 -18.80
C HIS A 297 14.83 -14.52 -18.42
N SER A 298 15.21 -13.69 -19.40
CA SER A 298 15.56 -12.26 -19.23
C SER A 298 14.57 -11.46 -18.38
N VAL A 299 13.26 -11.67 -18.57
CA VAL A 299 12.21 -11.02 -17.77
C VAL A 299 12.31 -11.40 -16.28
N ALA A 300 12.41 -12.69 -15.96
CA ALA A 300 12.47 -13.14 -14.57
C ALA A 300 13.76 -12.67 -13.89
N PHE A 301 14.87 -12.63 -14.63
CA PHE A 301 16.15 -12.11 -14.16
C PHE A 301 16.09 -10.61 -13.87
N SER A 302 15.43 -9.86 -14.75
CA SER A 302 15.23 -8.42 -14.57
C SER A 302 14.37 -8.12 -13.34
N ILE A 303 13.28 -8.86 -13.15
CA ILE A 303 12.43 -8.72 -11.96
C ILE A 303 13.24 -9.07 -10.70
N LEU A 304 14.07 -10.12 -10.73
CA LEU A 304 14.92 -10.48 -9.60
C LEU A 304 15.91 -9.37 -9.22
N ILE A 305 16.63 -8.80 -10.19
CA ILE A 305 17.53 -7.65 -9.95
C ILE A 305 16.77 -6.48 -9.36
N PHE A 306 15.58 -6.17 -9.88
CA PHE A 306 14.73 -5.11 -9.34
C PHE A 306 14.37 -5.35 -7.86
N PHE A 307 13.95 -6.58 -7.51
CA PHE A 307 13.65 -6.94 -6.12
C PHE A 307 14.87 -6.95 -5.21
N ILE A 308 16.04 -7.41 -5.68
CA ILE A 308 17.27 -7.33 -4.88
C ILE A 308 17.62 -5.86 -4.65
N SER A 309 17.54 -5.03 -5.68
CA SER A 309 17.82 -3.60 -5.61
C SER A 309 16.89 -2.90 -4.62
N ILE A 310 15.58 -3.18 -4.66
CA ILE A 310 14.61 -2.52 -3.78
C ILE A 310 14.81 -2.86 -2.29
N ASN A 311 15.35 -4.02 -1.99
CA ASN A 311 15.60 -4.46 -0.61
C ASN A 311 16.99 -4.08 -0.12
N THR A 312 18.02 -4.16 -0.97
CA THR A 312 19.41 -3.92 -0.58
C THR A 312 19.77 -2.45 -0.55
N ILE A 313 19.34 -1.68 -1.56
CA ILE A 313 19.75 -0.28 -1.70
C ILE A 313 19.35 0.50 -0.45
N PRO A 314 18.11 0.48 0.06
CA PRO A 314 17.73 1.24 1.25
C PRO A 314 18.51 0.87 2.53
N SER A 315 19.08 -0.33 2.59
CA SER A 315 19.83 -0.81 3.76
C SER A 315 21.28 -0.32 3.81
N LEU A 316 21.78 0.33 2.75
CA LEU A 316 23.17 0.78 2.71
C LEU A 316 23.46 1.88 3.75
N PRO A 317 24.59 1.81 4.48
CA PRO A 317 24.90 2.78 5.54
C PRO A 317 25.15 4.19 5.02
N ILE A 318 25.48 4.34 3.73
CA ILE A 318 25.72 5.64 3.08
C ILE A 318 24.54 6.60 3.19
N TRP A 319 23.32 6.07 3.32
CA TRP A 319 22.11 6.88 3.47
C TRP A 319 22.12 7.72 4.73
N LYS A 320 22.92 7.40 5.75
CA LYS A 320 23.03 8.25 6.95
C LYS A 320 23.61 9.64 6.66
N TYR A 321 24.37 9.77 5.57
CA TYR A 321 25.14 10.98 5.23
C TYR A 321 24.52 11.79 4.08
N ILE A 322 23.37 11.36 3.56
CA ILE A 322 22.70 12.00 2.43
C ILE A 322 21.49 12.76 2.97
N GLU A 323 21.43 14.07 2.76
CA GLU A 323 20.26 14.87 3.16
C GLU A 323 19.04 14.55 2.28
N ASN A 324 19.22 14.49 0.95
CA ASN A 324 18.15 14.28 -0.02
C ASN A 324 17.95 12.81 -0.42
N LYS A 325 17.82 11.91 0.57
CA LYS A 325 17.78 10.45 0.34
C LYS A 325 16.71 10.05 -0.66
N ILE A 326 15.51 10.62 -0.56
CA ILE A 326 14.36 10.30 -1.42
C ILE A 326 14.66 10.63 -2.88
N THR A 327 15.22 11.82 -3.16
CA THR A 327 15.55 12.23 -4.53
C THR A 327 16.59 11.29 -5.14
N ILE A 328 17.62 10.92 -4.37
CA ILE A 328 18.64 9.98 -4.84
C ILE A 328 18.04 8.58 -5.04
N PHE A 329 17.15 8.11 -4.16
CA PHE A 329 16.43 6.85 -4.37
C PHE A 329 15.66 6.87 -5.70
N ILE A 330 14.89 7.93 -5.97
CA ILE A 330 14.11 8.06 -7.21
C ILE A 330 15.03 7.96 -8.43
N VAL A 331 16.17 8.65 -8.41
CA VAL A 331 17.15 8.60 -9.50
C VAL A 331 17.72 7.19 -9.68
N ILE A 332 18.20 6.56 -8.61
CA ILE A 332 18.77 5.21 -8.68
C ILE A 332 17.73 4.20 -9.17
N TYR A 333 16.51 4.23 -8.62
CA TYR A 333 15.44 3.34 -9.05
C TYR A 333 15.05 3.57 -10.51
N SER A 334 15.07 4.82 -10.97
CA SER A 334 14.82 5.16 -12.36
C SER A 334 15.89 4.58 -13.27
N LEU A 335 17.17 4.74 -12.91
CA LEU A 335 18.29 4.18 -13.66
C LEU A 335 18.23 2.64 -13.74
N ILE A 336 17.94 1.97 -12.61
CA ILE A 336 17.82 0.51 -12.56
C ILE A 336 16.64 0.04 -13.42
N THR A 337 15.46 0.63 -13.23
CA THR A 337 14.26 0.26 -14.00
C THR A 337 14.47 0.47 -15.49
N PHE A 338 15.08 1.60 -15.85
CA PHE A 338 15.44 1.92 -17.21
C PHE A 338 16.39 0.89 -17.81
N ALA A 339 17.51 0.59 -17.14
CA ALA A 339 18.49 -0.39 -17.60
C ALA A 339 17.87 -1.79 -17.78
N LEU A 340 17.02 -2.21 -16.85
CA LEU A 340 16.32 -3.49 -16.92
C LEU A 340 15.35 -3.57 -18.11
N HIS A 341 14.56 -2.52 -18.34
CA HIS A 341 13.64 -2.48 -19.47
C HIS A 341 14.38 -2.40 -20.82
N MET A 342 15.49 -1.65 -20.87
CA MET A 342 16.37 -1.59 -22.02
C MET A 342 16.92 -2.98 -22.36
N ASN A 343 17.45 -3.70 -21.38
CA ASN A 343 17.95 -5.06 -21.57
C ASN A 343 16.86 -6.01 -22.09
N TYR A 344 15.65 -5.94 -21.51
CA TYR A 344 14.51 -6.71 -21.99
C TYR A 344 14.15 -6.39 -23.46
N SER A 345 14.18 -5.12 -23.82
CA SER A 345 13.87 -4.68 -25.19
C SER A 345 14.90 -5.20 -26.20
N ILE A 346 16.19 -5.17 -25.83
CA ILE A 346 17.28 -5.72 -26.65
C ILE A 346 17.12 -7.23 -26.81
N ASP A 347 16.98 -7.98 -25.72
CA ASP A 347 16.84 -9.45 -25.74
C ASP A 347 15.63 -9.87 -26.58
N LYS A 348 14.48 -9.20 -26.38
CA LYS A 348 13.27 -9.45 -27.17
C LYS A 348 13.51 -9.22 -28.67
N LYS A 349 14.26 -8.19 -29.05
CA LYS A 349 14.57 -7.91 -30.46
C LYS A 349 15.55 -8.94 -31.03
N ILE A 350 16.58 -9.34 -30.28
CA ILE A 350 17.53 -10.40 -30.67
C ILE A 350 16.76 -11.70 -30.95
N LYS A 351 15.94 -12.15 -29.99
CA LYS A 351 15.12 -13.37 -30.14
C LYS A 351 14.16 -13.30 -31.32
N LYS A 352 13.57 -12.12 -31.59
CA LYS A 352 12.72 -11.91 -32.78
C LYS A 352 13.54 -12.09 -34.07
N ILE A 353 14.75 -11.54 -34.14
CA ILE A 353 15.64 -11.63 -35.31
C ILE A 353 16.12 -13.06 -35.54
N GLU A 354 16.55 -13.76 -34.49
CA GLU A 354 17.07 -15.13 -34.57
C GLU A 354 15.98 -16.18 -34.82
N SER A 355 14.71 -15.84 -34.61
CA SER A 355 13.60 -16.76 -34.89
C SER A 355 13.51 -17.10 -36.38
N ASP A 356 13.42 -18.39 -36.70
CA ASP A 356 13.30 -18.88 -38.08
C ASP A 356 12.09 -18.25 -38.82
N ASN A 357 11.04 -17.90 -38.06
CA ASN A 357 9.82 -17.24 -38.51
C ASN A 357 9.85 -15.71 -38.32
N LEU A 358 11.01 -15.05 -38.49
CA LEU A 358 11.05 -13.58 -38.52
C LEU A 358 10.00 -13.05 -39.52
N ASN A 359 8.92 -12.49 -38.98
CA ASN A 359 7.89 -11.80 -39.74
C ASN A 359 8.37 -10.38 -39.97
N SER A 360 8.99 -10.19 -41.13
CA SER A 360 9.45 -8.89 -41.59
C SER A 360 8.26 -7.93 -41.70
N GLU A 361 8.37 -6.76 -41.06
CA GLU A 361 7.33 -5.72 -41.12
C GLU A 361 7.22 -5.11 -42.53
N TYR A 362 8.30 -5.20 -43.31
CA TYR A 362 8.37 -4.72 -44.68
C TYR A 362 8.88 -5.80 -45.64
N GLU A 363 8.32 -5.82 -46.84
CA GLU A 363 8.91 -6.45 -48.00
C GLU A 363 9.78 -5.42 -48.75
N LEU A 364 10.99 -5.82 -49.13
CA LEU A 364 11.93 -4.94 -49.81
C LEU A 364 11.88 -5.16 -51.31
N ILE A 365 11.67 -4.06 -52.05
CA ILE A 365 11.79 -4.05 -53.50
C ILE A 365 13.14 -3.41 -53.83
N TYR A 366 14.03 -4.24 -54.36
CA TYR A 366 15.40 -3.86 -54.71
C TYR A 366 15.47 -3.09 -56.04
N ASP A 367 16.50 -2.26 -56.19
CA ASP A 367 16.87 -1.69 -57.49
C ASP A 367 17.28 -2.82 -58.46
N SER A 368 17.05 -2.63 -59.76
CA SER A 368 17.43 -3.61 -60.79
C SER A 368 18.94 -3.90 -60.81
N LYS A 369 19.75 -2.96 -60.33
CA LYS A 369 21.22 -3.10 -60.22
C LYS A 369 21.67 -3.97 -59.04
N PHE A 370 20.78 -4.28 -58.09
CA PHE A 370 21.13 -5.08 -56.92
C PHE A 370 21.33 -6.56 -57.29
N LYS A 371 22.55 -7.06 -57.06
CA LYS A 371 22.97 -8.45 -57.35
C LYS A 371 23.08 -9.35 -56.10
N GLY A 372 22.74 -8.84 -54.91
CA GLY A 372 22.86 -9.59 -53.66
C GLY A 372 21.69 -10.56 -53.38
N ASN A 373 21.74 -11.22 -52.21
CA ASN A 373 20.70 -12.15 -51.78
C ASN A 373 19.38 -11.42 -51.52
N ARG A 374 18.36 -11.75 -52.31
CA ARG A 374 17.00 -11.16 -52.22
C ARG A 374 16.09 -11.86 -51.23
N ASN A 375 16.47 -13.03 -50.73
CA ASN A 375 15.69 -13.80 -49.75
C ASN A 375 15.91 -13.37 -48.31
N SER A 376 16.76 -12.35 -48.09
CA SER A 376 17.02 -11.78 -46.78
C SER A 376 15.79 -11.03 -46.25
N LYS A 377 15.54 -11.16 -44.95
CA LYS A 377 14.39 -10.57 -44.26
C LYS A 377 14.79 -9.21 -43.66
N PHE A 378 13.92 -8.20 -43.76
CA PHE A 378 14.20 -6.89 -43.19
C PHE A 378 14.20 -6.94 -41.65
N VAL A 379 15.23 -6.36 -41.04
CA VAL A 379 15.38 -6.27 -39.58
C VAL A 379 15.11 -4.85 -39.09
N LEU A 380 15.83 -3.89 -39.67
CA LEU A 380 15.69 -2.45 -39.45
C LEU A 380 16.41 -1.68 -40.58
N ALA A 381 16.13 -0.39 -40.67
CA ALA A 381 16.89 0.55 -41.47
C ALA A 381 17.24 1.78 -40.63
N ASN A 382 18.32 2.45 -40.98
CA ASN A 382 18.67 3.76 -40.44
C ASN A 382 18.67 4.79 -41.58
N SER A 383 19.32 5.94 -41.37
CA SER A 383 19.40 7.01 -42.36
C SER A 383 20.05 6.57 -43.68
N THR A 384 21.03 5.67 -43.64
CA THR A 384 21.94 5.38 -44.77
C THR A 384 21.97 3.91 -45.19
N TYR A 385 21.66 2.99 -44.28
CA TYR A 385 21.78 1.55 -44.47
C TYR A 385 20.50 0.80 -44.13
N VAL A 386 20.38 -0.39 -44.72
CA VAL A 386 19.34 -1.38 -44.42
C VAL A 386 20.00 -2.65 -43.92
N PHE A 387 19.51 -3.16 -42.79
CA PHE A 387 20.03 -4.35 -42.13
C PHE A 387 19.07 -5.51 -42.41
N LEU A 388 19.60 -6.58 -42.99
CA LEU A 388 18.83 -7.73 -43.46
C LEU A 388 19.33 -9.01 -42.78
N TRP A 389 18.41 -9.79 -42.24
CA TRP A 389 18.71 -11.11 -41.71
C TRP A 389 18.72 -12.12 -42.84
N ASP A 390 19.86 -12.76 -43.06
CA ASP A 390 19.96 -13.90 -43.96
C ASP A 390 19.75 -15.21 -43.16
N PRO A 391 18.60 -15.89 -43.35
CA PRO A 391 18.29 -17.11 -42.59
C PRO A 391 19.20 -18.29 -42.94
N GLN A 392 19.87 -18.27 -44.11
CA GLN A 392 20.73 -19.38 -44.53
C GLN A 392 22.07 -19.35 -43.80
N ILE A 393 22.70 -18.18 -43.71
CA ILE A 393 24.00 -18.00 -43.05
C ILE A 393 23.89 -17.53 -41.60
N LYS A 394 22.67 -17.27 -41.11
CA LYS A 394 22.36 -16.75 -39.77
C LYS A 394 23.19 -15.51 -39.41
N LYS A 395 23.27 -14.56 -40.35
CA LYS A 395 24.00 -13.29 -40.20
C LYS A 395 23.18 -12.12 -40.70
N ILE A 396 23.46 -10.95 -40.12
CA ILE A 396 22.94 -9.69 -40.64
C ILE A 396 23.86 -9.22 -41.77
N THR A 397 23.26 -8.99 -42.93
CA THR A 397 23.88 -8.32 -44.08
C THR A 397 23.45 -6.86 -44.11
N ILE A 398 24.36 -5.98 -44.49
CA ILE A 398 24.14 -4.54 -44.50
C ILE A 398 24.28 -4.06 -45.94
N ILE A 399 23.27 -3.36 -46.43
CA ILE A 399 23.28 -2.79 -47.78
C ILE A 399 22.99 -1.29 -47.74
N PRO A 400 23.56 -0.49 -48.66
CA PRO A 400 23.19 0.92 -48.80
C PRO A 400 21.71 1.08 -49.11
N LYS A 401 21.05 2.05 -48.47
CA LYS A 401 19.63 2.35 -48.71
C LYS A 401 19.34 2.75 -50.15
N SER A 402 20.33 3.27 -50.88
CA SER A 402 20.25 3.57 -52.32
C SER A 402 20.01 2.33 -53.20
N GLU A 403 20.25 1.12 -52.68
CA GLU A 403 19.99 -0.14 -53.41
C GLU A 403 18.54 -0.63 -53.22
N ILE A 404 17.76 0.03 -52.36
CA ILE A 404 16.33 -0.25 -52.13
C ILE A 404 15.47 0.78 -52.87
N LYS A 405 14.61 0.29 -53.76
CA LYS A 405 13.65 1.11 -54.49
C LYS A 405 12.45 1.48 -53.62
N MET A 406 11.94 0.52 -52.82
CA MET A 406 10.76 0.73 -51.99
C MET A 406 10.69 -0.22 -50.79
N PHE A 407 10.21 0.30 -49.66
CA PHE A 407 9.76 -0.49 -48.50
C PHE A 407 8.25 -0.66 -48.60
N LYS A 408 7.78 -1.89 -48.82
CA LYS A 408 6.35 -2.20 -48.92
C LYS A 408 5.88 -2.81 -47.58
N PRO A 409 4.94 -2.18 -46.85
CA PRO A 409 4.38 -2.79 -45.64
C PRO A 409 3.77 -4.15 -45.96
N ARG A 410 3.99 -5.13 -45.09
CA ARG A 410 3.36 -6.46 -45.21
C ARG A 410 2.00 -6.53 -44.54
#